data_AF-A0A6P1MK19-F1
#
_entry.id   AF-A0A6P1MK19-F1
#
_cell.length_a   1.000
_cell.length_b   1.000
_cell.length_c   1.000
_cell.angle_alpha   90.00
_cell.angle_beta   90.00
_cell.angle_gamma   90.00
#
_symmetry.space_group_name_H-M   'P 1'
#
loop_
_entity.id
_entity.type
_entity.pdbx_description
1 polymer ?
#
loop_
_entity_poly.entity_id
_entity_poly.type
_entity_poly.pdbx_seq_one_letter_code
_entity_poly.pdbx_strand_id
1 'polypeptide(L)'
;MICPICGKEMTKGGIILSGIKLDGEFTWYSQNEFDKKGLKDWHRSNRKNIDAKRSLMGEEKFNDAYFCESCNKIVGIFTINI
;
A
#
# COMPACT_ATOMS: atom_id res chain seq x y z
N MET A 1 5.91 -6.00 12.04
CA MET A 1 6.05 -4.63 12.61
C MET A 1 5.32 -4.62 13.95
N ILE A 2 5.81 -3.86 14.93
CA ILE A 2 5.09 -3.62 16.19
C ILE A 2 4.24 -2.36 16.07
N CYS A 3 2.98 -2.41 16.51
CA CYS A 3 2.07 -1.29 16.48
C CYS A 3 2.60 -0.15 17.38
N PRO A 4 2.83 1.05 16.84
CA PRO A 4 3.37 2.17 17.63
C PRO A 4 2.38 2.71 18.66
N ILE A 5 1.10 2.31 18.60
CA ILE A 5 0.05 2.77 19.51
C ILE A 5 -0.12 1.81 20.70
N CYS A 6 -0.16 0.49 20.46
CA CYS A 6 -0.50 -0.50 21.50
C CYS A 6 0.58 -1.57 21.76
N GLY A 7 1.71 -1.54 21.04
CA GLY A 7 2.83 -2.46 21.27
C GLY A 7 2.62 -3.91 20.80
N LYS A 8 1.49 -4.23 20.16
CA LYS A 8 1.22 -5.59 19.64
C LYS A 8 1.78 -5.80 18.24
N GLU A 9 1.99 -7.05 17.87
CA GLU A 9 2.35 -7.42 16.49
C GLU A 9 1.26 -7.02 15.49
N MET A 10 1.70 -6.67 14.29
CA MET A 10 0.84 -6.26 13.18
C MET A 10 0.98 -7.21 12.00
N THR A 11 -0.13 -7.43 11.31
CA THR A 11 -0.20 -8.26 10.11
C THR A 11 0.34 -7.49 8.91
N LYS A 12 1.31 -8.07 8.19
CA LYS A 12 1.86 -7.48 6.97
C LYS A 12 0.85 -7.58 5.82
N GLY A 13 0.76 -6.52 5.03
CA GLY A 13 -0.03 -6.45 3.83
C GLY A 13 0.39 -5.29 2.94
N GLY A 14 -0.56 -4.81 2.16
CA GLY A 14 -0.36 -3.66 1.29
C GLY A 14 -1.66 -2.91 1.03
N ILE A 15 -1.54 -1.65 0.67
CA ILE A 15 -2.68 -0.81 0.31
C ILE A 15 -2.75 -0.72 -1.21
N ILE A 16 -3.95 -0.84 -1.76
CA ILE A 16 -4.24 -0.49 -3.15
C ILE A 16 -5.15 0.72 -3.11
N LEU A 17 -4.72 1.79 -3.76
CA LEU A 17 -5.53 2.94 -4.10
C LEU A 17 -6.09 2.68 -5.50
N SER A 18 -7.41 2.59 -5.64
CA SER A 18 -8.05 2.46 -6.95
C SER A 18 -8.81 3.76 -7.26
N GLY A 19 -8.47 4.43 -8.37
CA GLY A 19 -9.22 5.60 -8.83
C GLY A 19 -8.41 6.63 -9.64
N ILE A 20 -9.10 7.33 -10.55
CA ILE A 20 -8.49 8.35 -11.42
C ILE A 20 -8.39 9.72 -10.73
N LYS A 21 -9.07 9.94 -9.59
CA LYS A 21 -9.17 11.23 -8.89
C LYS A 21 -8.69 11.18 -7.44
N LEU A 22 -8.52 12.37 -6.85
CA LEU A 22 -8.06 12.65 -5.47
C LEU A 22 -8.91 12.00 -4.35
N ASP A 23 -10.02 11.35 -4.70
CA ASP A 23 -10.98 10.71 -3.79
C ASP A 23 -10.92 9.17 -3.89
N GLY A 24 -9.80 8.61 -4.34
CA GLY A 24 -9.66 7.17 -4.52
C GLY A 24 -9.85 6.40 -3.21
N GLU A 25 -10.43 5.20 -3.32
CA GLU A 25 -10.61 4.33 -2.16
C GLU A 25 -9.30 3.63 -1.82
N PHE A 26 -8.83 3.82 -0.58
CA PHE A 26 -7.70 3.08 -0.03
C PHE A 26 -8.20 1.78 0.58
N THR A 27 -7.82 0.65 -0.02
CA THR A 27 -8.15 -0.66 0.53
C THR A 27 -6.87 -1.39 0.95
N TRP A 28 -6.82 -1.84 2.20
CA TRP A 28 -5.75 -2.73 2.67
C TRP A 28 -6.09 -4.19 2.39
N TYR A 29 -5.07 -4.96 2.03
CA TYR A 29 -5.15 -6.38 1.77
C TYR A 29 -4.07 -7.10 2.56
N SER A 30 -4.35 -8.33 3.02
CA SER A 30 -3.32 -9.19 3.60
C SER A 30 -2.21 -9.45 2.57
N GLN A 31 -0.99 -9.77 3.01
CA GLN A 31 0.14 -9.96 2.10
C GLN A 31 -0.17 -10.95 0.96
N ASN A 32 -0.81 -12.09 1.27
CA ASN A 32 -1.17 -13.11 0.28
C ASN A 32 -2.17 -12.58 -0.77
N GLU A 33 -3.16 -11.79 -0.36
CA GLU A 33 -4.11 -11.15 -1.28
C GLU A 33 -3.47 -10.04 -2.09
N PHE A 34 -2.62 -9.24 -1.45
CA PHE A 34 -1.88 -8.16 -2.09
C PHE A 34 -0.94 -8.69 -3.19
N ASP A 35 -0.29 -9.82 -2.96
CA ASP A 35 0.60 -10.49 -3.93
C ASP A 35 -0.18 -11.07 -5.12
N LYS A 36 -1.39 -11.58 -4.86
CA LYS A 36 -2.27 -12.15 -5.89
C LYS A 36 -3.03 -11.11 -6.70
N LYS A 37 -3.29 -9.92 -6.15
CA LYS A 37 -3.89 -8.80 -6.88
C LYS A 37 -2.85 -8.22 -7.84
N GLY A 38 -2.96 -8.60 -9.12
CA GLY A 38 -1.85 -8.56 -10.08
C GLY A 38 -1.43 -7.20 -10.64
N LEU A 39 -0.27 -7.20 -11.30
CA LEU A 39 0.22 -6.25 -12.31
C LEU A 39 1.07 -7.04 -13.33
N LYS A 40 0.49 -7.54 -14.44
CA LYS A 40 1.21 -8.38 -15.43
C LYS A 40 2.24 -7.66 -16.30
N ASP A 41 2.27 -6.32 -16.34
CA ASP A 41 3.12 -5.56 -17.27
C ASP A 41 3.78 -4.34 -16.60
N TRP A 42 4.64 -4.56 -15.61
CA TRP A 42 5.39 -3.47 -14.97
C TRP A 42 6.61 -3.04 -15.81
N HIS A 43 6.40 -2.53 -17.02
CA HIS A 43 7.45 -1.86 -17.80
C HIS A 43 7.27 -0.34 -17.82
N ARG A 44 8.31 0.34 -17.32
CA ARG A 44 8.84 1.64 -17.77
C ARG A 44 8.13 2.90 -17.24
N SER A 45 8.71 3.53 -16.21
CA SER A 45 9.45 4.81 -16.34
C SER A 45 9.64 5.52 -15.00
N ASN A 46 10.86 6.02 -14.82
CA ASN A 46 11.30 6.89 -13.72
C ASN A 46 10.42 8.13 -13.59
N ARG A 47 9.73 8.34 -12.45
CA ARG A 47 9.37 9.69 -11.95
C ARG A 47 9.36 9.72 -10.42
N LYS A 48 9.81 10.87 -9.89
CA LYS A 48 9.84 11.21 -8.45
C LYS A 48 8.48 11.79 -8.03
N ASN A 49 7.73 11.00 -7.26
CA ASN A 49 6.67 11.37 -6.30
C ASN A 49 6.57 10.15 -5.36
N ILE A 50 6.13 10.34 -4.11
CA ILE A 50 6.02 9.29 -3.05
C ILE A 50 5.66 7.96 -3.73
N ASP A 51 6.59 6.99 -3.69
CA ASP A 51 6.73 5.93 -4.70
C ASP A 51 5.45 5.11 -4.83
N ALA A 52 4.62 5.57 -5.76
CA ALA A 52 3.27 5.13 -5.90
C ALA A 52 3.00 5.28 -7.39
N LYS A 53 2.97 4.10 -8.02
CA LYS A 53 3.12 3.97 -9.44
C LYS A 53 1.75 3.59 -10.01
N ARG A 54 1.20 4.46 -10.85
CA ARG A 54 -0.09 4.23 -11.51
C ARG A 54 0.01 3.09 -12.52
N SER A 55 -0.84 2.08 -12.35
CA SER A 55 -1.20 1.16 -13.42
C SER A 55 -1.96 1.89 -14.53
N LEU A 56 -2.08 1.28 -15.72
CA LEU A 56 -2.84 1.81 -16.85
C LEU A 56 -4.33 2.11 -16.50
N MET A 57 -4.83 1.58 -15.38
CA MET A 57 -6.18 1.80 -14.86
C MET A 57 -6.27 2.78 -13.68
N GLY A 58 -5.18 3.48 -13.34
CA GLY A 58 -5.18 4.46 -12.25
C GLY A 58 -5.08 3.83 -10.86
N GLU A 59 -4.66 2.57 -10.76
CA GLU A 59 -4.43 1.92 -9.46
C GLU A 59 -2.99 2.10 -9.00
N GLU A 60 -2.81 2.27 -7.71
CA GLU A 60 -1.53 2.55 -7.09
C GLU A 60 -1.34 1.64 -5.87
N LYS A 61 -0.24 0.89 -5.86
CA LYS A 61 0.05 -0.09 -4.81
C LYS A 61 1.12 0.46 -3.88
N PHE A 62 0.83 0.41 -2.60
CA PHE A 62 1.77 0.74 -1.53
C PHE A 62 2.13 -0.54 -0.78
N ASN A 63 3.35 -1.01 -0.98
CA ASN A 63 3.93 -2.06 -0.16
C ASN A 63 4.22 -1.55 1.26
N ASP A 64 4.47 -2.50 2.17
CA ASP A 64 4.86 -2.22 3.56
C ASP A 64 3.81 -1.42 4.34
N ALA A 65 2.55 -1.86 4.21
CA ALA A 65 1.44 -1.46 5.06
C ALA A 65 1.06 -2.57 6.04
N TYR A 66 0.86 -2.23 7.30
CA TYR A 66 0.66 -3.17 8.38
C TYR A 66 -0.66 -2.88 9.08
N PHE A 67 -1.47 -3.91 9.31
CA PHE A 67 -2.76 -3.81 10.02
C PHE A 67 -2.63 -4.26 11.48
N CYS A 68 -3.11 -3.44 12.40
CA CYS A 68 -3.23 -3.78 13.80
C CYS A 68 -4.69 -4.09 14.13
N GLU A 69 -4.99 -5.37 14.35
CA GLU A 69 -6.33 -5.84 14.73
C GLU A 69 -6.82 -5.21 16.03
N SER A 70 -5.94 -5.06 17.03
CA SER A 70 -6.32 -4.52 18.34
C SER A 70 -6.68 -3.04 18.32
N CYS A 71 -6.07 -2.25 17.43
CA CYS A 71 -6.37 -0.82 17.31
C CYS A 71 -7.34 -0.50 16.16
N ASN A 72 -7.60 -1.48 15.29
CA ASN A 72 -8.26 -1.28 14.00
C ASN A 72 -7.64 -0.11 13.21
N LYS A 73 -6.31 -0.15 13.02
CA LYS A 73 -5.52 0.87 12.32
C LYS A 73 -4.55 0.24 11.34
N ILE A 74 -4.28 0.96 10.25
CA ILE A 74 -3.26 0.62 9.27
C ILE A 74 -2.10 1.62 9.40
N VAL A 75 -0.87 1.12 9.36
CA VAL A 75 0.36 1.93 9.33
C VAL A 75 1.11 1.62 8.06
N GLY A 76 1.35 2.62 7.22
CA GLY A 76 2.22 2.52 6.05
C GLY A 76 3.58 3.13 6.31
N ILE A 77 4.65 2.48 5.82
CA ILE A 77 6.00 3.06 5.81
C ILE A 77 6.36 3.34 4.36
N PHE A 78 6.62 4.60 4.04
CA PHE A 78 6.88 5.04 2.68
C PHE A 78 8.29 5.60 2.56
N THR A 79 9.04 5.14 1.56
CA THR A 79 10.35 5.72 1.23
C THR A 79 10.13 7.09 0.60
N ILE A 80 10.78 8.11 1.16
CA ILE A 80 10.88 9.44 0.55
C ILE A 80 12.23 9.57 -0.14
N ASN A 81 12.22 9.89 -1.45
CA ASN A 81 13.45 10.15 -2.20
C ASN A 81 13.72 11.66 -2.16
N ILE A 82 14.71 12.08 -1.37
CA ILE A 82 15.22 13.46 -1.31
C ILE A 82 16.22 13.66 -2.45
#